data_AF-B9TLR9-F1
#
_entry.id   AF-B9TLR9-F1
#
_cell.length_a   1.000
_cell.length_b   1.000
_cell.length_c   1.000
_cell.angle_alpha   90.00
_cell.angle_beta   90.00
_cell.angle_gamma   90.00
#
_symmetry.space_group_name_H-M   'P 1'
#
loop_
_entity.id
_entity.type
_entity.pdbx_description
1 polymer ?
#
loop_
_entity_poly.entity_id
_entity_poly.type
_entity_poly.pdbx_seq_one_letter_code
_entity_poly.pdbx_strand_id
1 'polypeptide(L)'
;IGVVWETPDAHLSYFSRAQGCADGAAAYLMAQSVITQPSGSAVYFAANFDPDEAHISGPVTRYFEGVNQAFGAASAGERKYQVGVYSSSRCCAAMMARGLATVSWVVDASADYAEYSLKQLDGAVLPVDDGQHISVGLACNSPDRSAGLFRVL
;
A
#
# COMPACT_ATOMS: atom_id res chain seq x y z
N ILE A 1 -7.80 -8.79 6.89
CA ILE A 1 -7.05 -7.53 7.12
C ILE A 1 -5.96 -7.39 6.05
N GLY A 2 -5.83 -6.22 5.45
CA GLY A 2 -4.62 -5.81 4.74
C GLY A 2 -4.02 -4.67 5.57
N VAL A 3 -2.71 -4.48 5.48
CA VAL A 3 -2.03 -3.42 6.23
C VAL A 3 -1.44 -2.40 5.29
N VAL A 4 -1.33 -1.16 5.77
CA VAL A 4 -0.59 -0.10 5.10
C VAL A 4 0.73 0.14 5.84
N TRP A 5 1.80 0.26 5.07
CA TRP A 5 3.09 0.75 5.51
C TRP A 5 3.22 2.20 5.03
N GLU A 6 3.13 3.14 5.95
CA GLU A 6 3.18 4.57 5.69
C GLU A 6 4.18 5.23 6.63
N THR A 7 4.89 6.24 6.11
CA THR A 7 5.74 7.11 6.92
C THR A 7 5.15 8.51 6.99
N PRO A 8 5.17 9.16 8.17
CA PRO A 8 4.50 10.45 8.37
C PRO A 8 5.02 11.59 7.47
N ASP A 9 6.29 11.54 7.06
CA ASP A 9 7.00 12.64 6.37
C ASP A 9 7.66 12.17 5.05
N ALA A 10 6.91 11.49 4.19
CA ALA A 10 7.44 10.95 2.94
C ALA A 10 7.73 12.08 1.91
N HIS A 11 8.96 12.59 1.89
CA HIS A 11 9.48 13.47 0.83
C HIS A 11 10.22 12.65 -0.24
N LEU A 12 10.43 13.20 -1.45
CA LEU A 12 11.03 12.47 -2.58
C LEU A 12 12.35 11.76 -2.26
N SER A 13 13.21 12.37 -1.42
CA SER A 13 14.50 11.80 -1.01
C SER A 13 14.38 10.51 -0.19
N TYR A 14 13.21 10.27 0.42
CA TYR A 14 12.89 9.02 1.09
C TYR A 14 12.84 7.85 0.10
N PHE A 15 12.36 8.09 -1.12
CA PHE A 15 12.14 7.06 -2.12
C PHE A 15 13.45 6.69 -2.81
N SER A 16 14.13 5.71 -2.22
CA SER A 16 15.32 5.08 -2.78
C SER A 16 15.21 3.56 -2.70
N ARG A 17 16.02 2.86 -3.50
CA ARG A 17 16.09 1.40 -3.47
C ARG A 17 16.53 0.85 -2.11
N ALA A 18 17.47 1.53 -1.46
CA ALA A 18 17.93 1.15 -0.13
C ALA A 18 16.82 1.29 0.92
N GLN A 19 16.08 2.41 0.87
CA GLN A 19 14.93 2.62 1.76
C GLN A 19 13.84 1.58 1.51
N GLY A 20 13.53 1.28 0.24
CA GLY A 20 12.56 0.25 -0.12
C GLY A 20 12.94 -1.14 0.39
N CYS A 21 14.23 -1.52 0.33
CA CYS A 21 14.68 -2.76 0.95
C CYS A 21 14.49 -2.76 2.47
N ALA A 22 14.84 -1.66 3.14
CA ALA A 22 14.73 -1.55 4.60
C ALA A 22 13.27 -1.63 5.05
N ASP A 23 12.39 -0.84 4.43
CA ASP A 23 10.95 -0.84 4.71
C ASP A 23 10.30 -2.16 4.35
N GLY A 24 10.66 -2.73 3.20
CA GLY A 24 10.16 -4.03 2.77
C GLY A 24 10.50 -5.13 3.79
N ALA A 25 11.73 -5.15 4.29
CA ALA A 25 12.13 -6.10 5.33
C ALA A 25 11.39 -5.86 6.65
N ALA A 26 11.29 -4.60 7.08
CA ALA A 26 10.60 -4.23 8.32
C ALA A 26 9.11 -4.57 8.27
N ALA A 27 8.43 -4.21 7.17
CA ALA A 27 7.01 -4.49 6.95
C ALA A 27 6.74 -6.00 6.89
N TYR A 28 7.59 -6.75 6.18
CA TYR A 28 7.48 -8.20 6.09
C TYR A 28 7.62 -8.87 7.48
N LEU A 29 8.64 -8.48 8.25
CA LEU A 29 8.87 -9.01 9.59
C LEU A 29 7.74 -8.63 10.55
N MET A 30 7.23 -7.41 10.47
CA MET A 30 6.08 -6.97 11.27
C MET A 30 4.84 -7.81 10.93
N ALA A 31 4.51 -7.94 9.64
CA ALA A 31 3.41 -8.76 9.16
C ALA A 31 3.55 -10.22 9.64
N GLN A 32 4.73 -10.81 9.49
CA GLN A 32 4.98 -12.21 9.84
C GLN A 32 4.97 -12.47 11.35
N SER A 33 5.65 -11.64 12.13
CA SER A 33 6.07 -12.00 13.50
C SER A 33 5.38 -11.20 14.58
N VAL A 34 4.85 -10.01 14.27
CA VAL A 34 4.22 -9.13 15.27
C VAL A 34 2.71 -9.23 15.19
N ILE A 35 2.14 -8.96 14.02
CA ILE A 35 0.69 -8.95 13.82
C ILE A 35 0.16 -10.28 13.27
N THR A 36 1.06 -11.22 12.97
CA THR A 36 0.73 -12.57 12.48
C THR A 36 -0.24 -12.57 11.29
N GLN A 37 -0.02 -11.63 10.39
CA GLN A 37 -0.81 -11.44 9.19
C GLN A 37 -0.87 -12.76 8.39
N PRO A 38 -2.06 -13.21 7.95
CA PRO A 38 -2.23 -14.41 7.15
C PRO A 38 -1.44 -14.38 5.84
N SER A 39 -0.80 -15.50 5.52
CA SER A 39 -0.14 -15.70 4.23
C SER A 39 -1.14 -15.49 3.08
N GLY A 40 -0.68 -14.90 1.98
CA GLY A 40 -1.46 -14.54 0.80
C GLY A 40 -2.12 -13.15 0.87
N SER A 41 -2.11 -12.48 2.04
CA SER A 41 -2.67 -11.13 2.16
C SER A 41 -1.68 -10.03 1.72
N ALA A 42 -2.15 -8.79 1.62
CA ALA A 42 -1.38 -7.67 1.09
C ALA A 42 -0.79 -6.73 2.16
N VAL A 43 0.38 -6.19 1.84
CA VAL A 43 1.00 -5.03 2.49
C VAL A 43 1.05 -3.89 1.47
N TYR A 44 0.31 -2.82 1.71
CA TYR A 44 0.25 -1.64 0.85
C TYR A 44 1.32 -0.62 1.25
N PHE A 45 2.23 -0.26 0.36
CA PHE A 45 3.25 0.76 0.62
C PHE A 45 2.76 2.13 0.12
N ALA A 46 2.77 3.12 1.01
CA ALA A 46 2.31 4.46 0.74
C ALA A 46 3.33 5.28 -0.06
N ALA A 47 2.88 5.91 -1.14
CA ALA A 47 3.61 6.93 -1.89
C ALA A 47 2.74 8.20 -2.00
N ASN A 48 2.42 8.79 -0.84
CA ASN A 48 1.33 9.76 -0.68
C ASN A 48 1.81 11.22 -0.80
N PHE A 49 2.65 11.53 -1.81
CA PHE A 49 3.27 12.85 -2.00
C PHE A 49 3.01 13.48 -3.38
N ASP A 50 1.96 13.04 -4.09
CA ASP A 50 1.61 13.41 -5.47
C ASP A 50 2.82 13.39 -6.45
N PRO A 51 3.41 12.22 -6.73
CA PRO A 51 4.62 12.11 -7.53
C PRO A 51 4.35 12.41 -9.02
N ASP A 52 5.03 13.38 -9.63
CA ASP A 52 5.03 13.57 -11.09
C ASP A 52 5.63 12.37 -11.87
N GLU A 53 5.69 12.45 -13.20
CA GLU A 53 6.16 11.33 -14.03
C GLU A 53 7.62 10.97 -13.77
N ALA A 54 8.48 11.96 -13.49
CA ALA A 54 9.89 11.74 -13.19
C ALA A 54 10.07 11.12 -11.81
N HIS A 55 9.26 11.53 -10.83
CA HIS A 55 9.21 10.91 -9.51
C HIS A 55 8.78 9.43 -9.60
N ILE A 56 7.76 9.13 -10.42
CA ILE A 56 7.28 7.77 -10.65
C ILE A 56 8.33 6.92 -11.36
N SER A 57 8.88 7.38 -12.48
CA SER A 57 9.83 6.60 -13.28
C SER A 57 11.18 6.40 -12.60
N GLY A 58 11.57 7.30 -11.69
CA GLY A 58 12.83 7.21 -10.95
C GLY A 58 12.65 6.76 -9.49
N PRO A 59 12.64 7.70 -8.52
CA PRO A 59 12.65 7.39 -7.09
C PRO A 59 11.62 6.36 -6.62
N VAL A 60 10.34 6.50 -7.03
CA VAL A 60 9.26 5.58 -6.60
C VAL A 60 9.49 4.17 -7.16
N THR A 61 9.85 4.05 -8.44
CA THR A 61 10.17 2.74 -9.03
C THR A 61 11.31 2.07 -8.30
N ARG A 62 12.40 2.81 -8.06
CA ARG A 62 13.57 2.28 -7.33
C ARG A 62 13.20 1.83 -5.92
N TYR A 63 12.32 2.56 -5.24
CA TYR A 63 11.78 2.15 -3.95
C TYR A 63 11.05 0.81 -4.04
N PHE A 64 10.10 0.66 -4.96
CA PHE A 64 9.33 -0.59 -5.11
C PHE A 64 10.19 -1.77 -5.59
N GLU A 65 11.24 -1.54 -6.37
CA GLU A 65 12.24 -2.58 -6.68
C GLU A 65 12.94 -3.09 -5.41
N GLY A 66 13.27 -2.20 -4.48
CA GLY A 66 13.85 -2.57 -3.18
C GLY A 66 12.86 -3.34 -2.31
N VAL A 67 11.60 -2.90 -2.26
CA VAL A 67 10.53 -3.61 -1.54
C VAL A 67 10.37 -5.04 -2.07
N ASN A 68 10.30 -5.21 -3.38
CA ASN A 68 10.19 -6.53 -4.01
C ASN A 68 11.43 -7.38 -3.77
N GLN A 69 12.64 -6.81 -3.75
CA GLN A 69 13.85 -7.53 -3.36
C GLN A 69 13.71 -8.09 -1.93
N ALA A 70 13.24 -7.29 -0.98
CA ALA A 70 13.06 -7.73 0.40
C ALA A 70 12.00 -8.85 0.53
N PHE A 71 10.86 -8.71 -0.14
CA PHE A 71 9.80 -9.73 -0.13
C PHE A 71 10.24 -11.02 -0.85
N GLY A 72 11.06 -10.90 -1.89
CA GLY A 72 11.64 -12.03 -2.61
C GLY A 72 12.70 -12.81 -1.82
N ALA A 73 13.27 -12.21 -0.77
CA ALA A 73 14.27 -12.87 0.09
C ALA A 73 13.66 -13.93 1.04
N ALA A 74 12.34 -13.93 1.21
CA ALA A 74 11.63 -14.90 2.02
C ALA A 74 11.82 -16.33 1.52
N SER A 75 12.19 -17.26 2.41
CA SER A 75 12.37 -18.67 2.07
C SER A 75 11.05 -19.36 1.67
N ALA A 76 11.12 -20.53 1.04
CA ALA A 76 9.94 -21.24 0.54
C ALA A 76 8.94 -21.65 1.64
N GLY A 77 9.40 -21.82 2.89
CA GLY A 77 8.55 -22.19 4.03
C GLY A 77 7.92 -21.00 4.77
N GLU A 78 8.27 -19.78 4.39
CA GLU A 78 7.77 -18.58 5.06
C GLU A 78 6.46 -18.05 4.45
N ARG A 79 5.72 -17.28 5.25
CA ARG A 79 4.49 -16.58 4.82
C ARG A 79 4.79 -15.69 3.62
N LYS A 80 3.90 -15.71 2.63
CA LYS A 80 4.01 -14.88 1.43
C LYS A 80 3.02 -13.73 1.53
N TYR A 81 3.43 -12.55 1.13
CA TYR A 81 2.56 -11.37 1.11
C TYR A 81 2.62 -10.72 -0.27
N GLN A 82 1.49 -10.16 -0.67
CA GLN A 82 1.38 -9.35 -1.87
C GLN A 82 1.94 -7.95 -1.59
N VAL A 83 2.76 -7.43 -2.50
CA VAL A 83 3.16 -6.02 -2.49
C VAL A 83 2.03 -5.20 -3.12
N GLY A 84 1.47 -4.27 -2.36
CA GLY A 84 0.47 -3.32 -2.80
C GLY A 84 1.01 -1.89 -2.85
N VAL A 85 0.41 -1.05 -3.68
CA VAL A 85 0.71 0.40 -3.76
C VAL A 85 -0.47 1.22 -3.26
N TYR A 86 -0.22 2.19 -2.37
CA TYR A 86 -1.21 3.18 -1.92
C TYR A 86 -0.78 4.59 -2.38
N SER A 87 -1.42 5.15 -3.42
CA SER A 87 -1.01 6.41 -4.05
C SER A 87 -2.08 6.98 -5.00
N SER A 88 -1.72 7.99 -5.80
CA SER A 88 -2.56 8.54 -6.88
C SER A 88 -2.79 7.53 -8.00
N SER A 89 -3.86 7.74 -8.78
CA SER A 89 -4.28 6.88 -9.91
C SER A 89 -3.12 6.58 -10.87
N ARG A 90 -2.39 7.62 -11.29
CA ARG A 90 -1.21 7.50 -12.18
C ARG A 90 -0.07 6.67 -11.57
N CYS A 91 0.21 6.84 -10.28
CA CYS A 91 1.25 6.08 -9.59
C CYS A 91 0.86 4.60 -9.43
N CYS A 92 -0.36 4.35 -8.99
CA CYS A 92 -0.91 3.00 -8.90
C CYS A 92 -0.84 2.27 -10.25
N ALA A 93 -1.32 2.90 -11.32
CA ALA A 93 -1.29 2.33 -12.66
C ALA A 93 0.13 2.00 -13.13
N ALA A 94 1.10 2.89 -12.89
CA ALA A 94 2.49 2.68 -13.26
C ALA A 94 3.14 1.49 -12.52
N MET A 95 2.92 1.36 -11.20
CA MET A 95 3.49 0.26 -10.42
C MET A 95 2.86 -1.08 -10.78
N MET A 96 1.55 -1.11 -11.03
CA MET A 96 0.82 -2.30 -11.49
C MET A 96 1.30 -2.73 -12.89
N ALA A 97 1.43 -1.80 -13.83
CA ALA A 97 1.88 -2.10 -15.19
C ALA A 97 3.32 -2.63 -15.25
N ARG A 98 4.18 -2.20 -14.32
CA ARG A 98 5.56 -2.69 -14.17
C ARG A 98 5.67 -4.02 -13.42
N GLY A 99 4.56 -4.55 -12.88
CA GLY A 99 4.57 -5.74 -12.03
C GLY A 99 5.28 -5.55 -10.68
N LEU A 100 5.49 -4.30 -10.27
CA LEU A 100 6.11 -3.95 -8.99
C LEU A 100 5.09 -3.91 -7.83
N ALA A 101 3.80 -3.83 -8.16
CA ALA A 101 2.70 -4.06 -7.24
C ALA A 101 1.71 -5.04 -7.88
N THR A 102 0.99 -5.76 -7.03
CA THR A 102 -0.01 -6.78 -7.43
C THR A 102 -1.44 -6.38 -7.06
N VAL A 103 -1.58 -5.42 -6.15
CA VAL A 103 -2.84 -4.80 -5.75
C VAL A 103 -2.63 -3.29 -5.57
N SER A 104 -3.67 -2.51 -5.77
CA SER A 104 -3.60 -1.04 -5.71
C SER A 104 -4.69 -0.45 -4.81
N TRP A 105 -4.32 0.55 -4.01
CA TRP A 105 -5.22 1.37 -3.22
C TRP A 105 -5.09 2.82 -3.69
N VAL A 106 -6.12 3.34 -4.34
CA VAL A 106 -6.10 4.68 -4.95
C VAL A 106 -6.67 5.75 -4.00
N VAL A 107 -6.05 6.92 -3.94
CA VAL A 107 -6.56 8.09 -3.16
C VAL A 107 -7.42 9.08 -3.96
N ASP A 108 -7.59 8.82 -5.25
CA ASP A 108 -8.27 9.72 -6.19
C ASP A 108 -9.79 9.52 -6.15
N ALA A 109 -10.52 10.54 -5.71
CA ALA A 109 -11.97 10.52 -5.63
C ALA A 109 -12.66 10.31 -7.00
N SER A 110 -12.00 10.69 -8.10
CA SER A 110 -12.53 10.59 -9.46
C SER A 110 -12.25 9.24 -10.14
N ALA A 111 -11.39 8.41 -9.55
CA ALA A 111 -10.99 7.12 -10.13
C ALA A 111 -12.17 6.13 -10.24
N ASP A 112 -12.25 5.41 -11.36
CA ASP A 112 -13.19 4.31 -11.56
C ASP A 112 -12.78 3.08 -10.72
N TYR A 113 -13.76 2.46 -10.07
CA TYR A 113 -13.62 1.25 -9.26
C TYR A 113 -13.09 0.05 -10.05
N ALA A 114 -13.33 0.00 -11.36
CA ALA A 114 -12.91 -1.11 -12.21
C ALA A 114 -11.38 -1.21 -12.39
N GLU A 115 -10.62 -0.17 -12.03
CA GLU A 115 -9.18 -0.09 -12.28
C GLU A 115 -8.30 -0.41 -11.06
N TYR A 116 -8.85 -0.39 -9.84
CA TYR A 116 -8.08 -0.49 -8.59
C TYR A 116 -8.62 -1.57 -7.65
N SER A 117 -7.80 -2.03 -6.70
CA SER A 117 -8.24 -3.02 -5.71
C SER A 117 -9.00 -2.40 -4.54
N LEU A 118 -8.50 -1.26 -4.04
CA LEU A 118 -9.12 -0.43 -3.01
C LEU A 118 -9.20 1.02 -3.50
N LYS A 119 -10.22 1.75 -3.05
CA LYS A 119 -10.34 3.19 -3.24
C LYS A 119 -10.57 3.85 -1.88
N GLN A 120 -9.76 4.87 -1.59
CA GLN A 120 -9.95 5.75 -0.43
C GLN A 120 -11.18 6.61 -0.69
N LEU A 121 -12.06 6.68 0.29
CA LEU A 121 -13.20 7.57 0.35
C LEU A 121 -12.92 8.71 1.33
N ASP A 122 -13.72 9.76 1.20
CA ASP A 122 -13.74 10.85 2.17
C ASP A 122 -13.98 10.30 3.57
N GLY A 123 -13.28 10.89 4.53
CA GLY A 123 -13.41 10.49 5.92
C GLY A 123 -14.83 10.76 6.43
N ALA A 124 -15.38 9.80 7.18
CA ALA A 124 -16.57 10.07 7.98
C ALA A 124 -16.15 10.75 9.29
N VAL A 125 -16.89 11.77 9.69
CA VAL A 125 -16.75 12.37 11.03
C VAL A 125 -17.75 11.69 11.95
N LEU A 126 -17.24 10.98 12.94
CA LEU A 126 -18.06 10.46 14.03
C LEU A 126 -18.16 11.57 15.10
N PRO A 127 -19.37 12.09 15.38
CA PRO A 127 -19.55 13.04 16.48
C PRO A 127 -19.34 12.32 17.81
N VAL A 128 -18.70 13.02 18.76
CA VAL A 128 -18.47 12.53 20.12
C VAL A 128 -19.13 13.50 21.10
N ASP A 129 -19.69 12.98 22.19
CA ASP A 129 -20.53 13.74 23.13
C ASP A 129 -19.79 14.87 23.86
N ASP A 130 -18.45 14.86 23.87
CA ASP A 130 -17.57 15.87 24.45
C ASP A 130 -17.20 17.00 23.47
N GLY A 131 -17.79 17.01 22.28
CA GLY A 131 -17.50 17.99 21.23
C GLY A 131 -16.22 17.72 20.44
N GLN A 132 -15.54 16.59 20.69
CA GLN A 132 -14.46 16.13 19.82
C GLN A 132 -15.00 15.49 18.54
N HIS A 133 -14.13 15.40 17.52
CA HIS A 133 -14.44 14.76 16.25
C HIS A 133 -13.46 13.63 15.99
N ILE A 134 -13.96 12.42 15.78
CA ILE A 134 -13.16 11.29 15.31
C ILE A 134 -13.30 11.24 13.79
N SER A 135 -12.18 11.42 13.08
CA SER A 135 -12.14 11.24 11.63
C SER A 135 -11.81 9.78 11.30
N VAL A 136 -12.70 9.11 10.58
CA VAL A 136 -12.51 7.73 10.14
C VAL A 136 -12.29 7.72 8.63
N GLY A 137 -11.08 7.39 8.20
CA GLY A 137 -10.79 7.13 6.79
C GLY A 137 -11.53 5.88 6.32
N LEU A 138 -12.32 6.00 5.26
CA LEU A 138 -13.07 4.89 4.69
C LEU A 138 -12.38 4.39 3.42
N ALA A 139 -12.35 3.08 3.20
CA ALA A 139 -11.91 2.51 1.93
C ALA A 139 -12.90 1.45 1.47
N CYS A 140 -13.13 1.39 0.16
CA CYS A 140 -14.03 0.46 -0.49
C CYS A 140 -13.25 -0.48 -1.42
N ASN A 141 -13.66 -1.74 -1.48
CA ASN A 141 -13.08 -2.73 -2.37
C ASN A 141 -13.79 -2.73 -3.72
N SER A 142 -13.01 -2.95 -4.78
CA SER A 142 -13.60 -3.26 -6.09
C SER A 142 -14.29 -4.63 -6.04
N PRO A 143 -15.47 -4.78 -6.68
CA PRO A 143 -16.13 -6.08 -6.78
C PRO A 143 -15.37 -7.05 -7.69
N ASP A 144 -14.63 -6.53 -8.67
CA ASP A 144 -14.01 -7.33 -9.74
C ASP A 144 -12.51 -7.58 -9.52
N ARG A 145 -11.91 -6.99 -8.47
CA ARG A 145 -10.48 -7.11 -8.17
C ARG A 145 -10.24 -7.46 -6.70
N SER A 146 -9.38 -8.45 -6.47
CA SER A 146 -8.94 -8.79 -5.12
C SER A 146 -8.15 -7.64 -4.49
N ALA A 147 -8.51 -7.29 -3.26
CA ALA A 147 -7.78 -6.34 -2.42
C ALA A 147 -6.74 -7.00 -1.50
N GLY A 148 -6.49 -8.30 -1.65
CA GLY A 148 -5.58 -9.02 -0.76
C GLY A 148 -5.99 -8.94 0.72
N LEU A 149 -7.25 -8.58 1.00
CA LEU A 149 -7.81 -8.56 2.34
C LEU A 149 -8.23 -9.99 2.69
N PHE A 150 -7.70 -10.55 3.77
CA PHE A 150 -8.25 -11.80 4.31
C PHE A 150 -9.57 -11.53 5.05
N ARG A 151 -10.47 -12.51 5.02
CA ARG A 151 -11.70 -12.54 5.82
C ARG A 151 -11.44 -13.33 7.09
N VAL A 152 -11.94 -12.83 8.21
CA VAL A 152 -12.09 -13.63 9.43
C VAL A 152 -13.47 -14.27 9.33
N LEU A 153 -13.51 -15.60 9.23
CA LEU A 153 -14.75 -16.38 9.22
C LEU A 153 -15.15 -16.71 10.67
#